data_AF-A0A3B9NUU6-F1
#
_entry.id   AF-A0A3B9NUU6-F1
#
_cell.length_a   1.000
_cell.length_b   1.000
_cell.length_c   1.000
_cell.angle_alpha   90.00
_cell.angle_beta   90.00
_cell.angle_gamma   90.00
#
_symmetry.space_group_name_H-M   'P 1'
#
loop_
_entity.id
_entity.type
_entity.pdbx_description
1 polymer ?
#
loop_
_entity_poly.entity_id
_entity_poly.type
_entity_poly.pdbx_seq_one_letter_code
_entity_poly.pdbx_strand_id
1 'polypeptide(L)'
;MAIKGSSRRNAAAVGKGSKVDVNWKGRTIKKGVTLYMLGTDTIKTTLFGKLRLENGPGNLNFGLAADTEYFQQLTSERQKLVYRGGMPTRIWVRKASARAECLDCAVYAYAAFQLYIRRLPKLTMWENLREKLESGDNRPLKSRTKPSKPAQSFVNSW
;
A
#
# COMPACT_ATOMS: atom_id res chain seq x y z
N MET A 1 6.22 -5.26 -4.21
CA MET A 1 5.65 -4.09 -4.90
C MET A 1 6.61 -2.93 -4.69
N ALA A 2 7.00 -2.18 -5.72
CA ALA A 2 7.87 -1.02 -5.54
C ALA A 2 7.02 0.25 -5.37
N ILE A 3 7.23 0.95 -4.25
CA ILE A 3 6.47 2.15 -3.88
C ILE A 3 7.41 3.26 -3.45
N LYS A 4 6.98 4.51 -3.63
CA LYS A 4 7.67 5.69 -3.12
C LYS A 4 6.67 6.78 -2.76
N GLY A 5 6.92 7.51 -1.67
CA GLY A 5 6.13 8.69 -1.32
C GLY A 5 6.20 9.77 -2.41
N SER A 6 5.05 10.31 -2.80
CA SER A 6 4.94 11.45 -3.70
C SER A 6 5.32 12.74 -2.98
N SER A 7 6.24 13.52 -3.57
CA SER A 7 6.52 14.89 -3.12
C SER A 7 5.44 15.89 -3.52
N ARG A 8 4.53 15.51 -4.45
CA ARG A 8 3.40 16.34 -4.85
C ARG A 8 2.31 16.28 -3.78
N ARG A 9 1.93 17.45 -3.28
CA ARG A 9 0.78 17.63 -2.38
C ARG A 9 -0.51 17.22 -3.08
N ASN A 10 -1.48 16.68 -2.32
CA ASN A 10 -2.78 16.23 -2.82
C ASN A 10 -2.69 15.24 -3.99
N ALA A 11 -1.60 14.48 -4.09
CA ALA A 11 -1.47 13.42 -5.08
C ALA A 11 -2.52 12.31 -4.81
N ALA A 12 -2.93 11.60 -5.86
CA ALA A 12 -3.79 10.44 -5.71
C ALA A 12 -3.16 9.43 -4.72
N ALA A 13 -4.01 8.74 -3.94
CA ALA A 13 -3.58 7.77 -2.92
C ALA A 13 -2.53 6.78 -3.49
N VAL A 14 -2.80 6.21 -4.65
CA VAL A 14 -1.82 5.44 -5.42
C VAL A 14 -1.82 5.90 -6.87
N GLY A 15 -0.67 6.32 -7.39
CA GLY A 15 -0.50 6.73 -8.78
C GLY A 15 -0.75 5.60 -9.80
N LYS A 16 -0.70 5.95 -11.08
CA LYS A 16 -0.83 5.00 -12.21
C LYS A 16 0.29 3.95 -12.22
N GLY A 17 1.48 4.35 -11.74
CA GLY A 17 2.70 3.56 -11.78
C GLY A 17 3.50 3.83 -13.06
N SER A 18 4.82 3.88 -12.94
CA SER A 18 5.76 4.05 -14.06
C SER A 18 6.75 2.89 -14.09
N LYS A 19 7.17 2.48 -15.29
CA LYS A 19 8.25 1.50 -15.42
C LYS A 19 9.59 2.20 -15.23
N VAL A 20 10.42 1.66 -14.34
CA VAL A 20 11.70 2.28 -13.98
C VAL A 20 12.90 1.50 -14.53
N ASP A 21 12.75 0.20 -14.74
CA ASP A 21 13.83 -0.61 -15.28
C ASP A 21 13.97 -0.38 -16.80
N VAL A 22 15.13 0.17 -17.18
CA VAL A 22 15.54 0.43 -18.56
C VAL A 22 16.79 -0.39 -18.89
N ASN A 23 16.87 -0.85 -20.14
CA ASN A 23 18.09 -1.46 -20.65
C ASN A 23 19.10 -0.40 -21.10
N TRP A 24 20.30 -0.83 -21.48
CA TRP A 24 21.36 0.05 -21.99
C TRP A 24 20.97 0.86 -23.24
N LYS A 25 19.94 0.45 -23.99
CA LYS A 25 19.38 1.17 -25.14
C LYS A 25 18.27 2.16 -24.75
N GLY A 26 18.09 2.44 -23.46
CA GLY A 26 17.05 3.33 -22.95
C GLY A 26 15.62 2.79 -23.11
N ARG A 27 15.45 1.50 -23.44
CA ARG A 27 14.13 0.88 -23.61
C ARG A 27 13.69 0.20 -22.32
N THR A 28 12.42 0.39 -21.99
CA THR A 28 11.78 -0.25 -20.84
C THR A 28 11.76 -1.77 -20.95
N ILE A 29 12.10 -2.47 -19.87
CA ILE A 29 12.12 -3.93 -19.81
C ILE A 29 10.67 -4.47 -19.64
N LYS A 30 10.26 -5.42 -20.50
CA LYS A 30 8.87 -5.97 -20.58
C LYS A 30 8.34 -6.60 -19.27
N LYS A 31 9.22 -6.94 -18.32
CA LYS A 31 8.86 -7.43 -16.97
C LYS A 31 9.59 -6.67 -15.86
N GLY A 32 10.05 -5.46 -16.16
CA GLY A 32 10.71 -4.60 -15.20
C GLY A 32 9.78 -4.10 -14.10
N VAL A 33 10.39 -3.57 -13.05
CA VAL A 33 9.74 -2.98 -11.88
C VAL A 33 8.83 -1.82 -12.32
N THR A 34 7.59 -1.87 -11.81
CA THR A 34 6.68 -0.73 -11.86
C THR A 34 6.74 -0.03 -10.50
N LEU A 35 7.15 1.23 -10.49
CA LEU A 35 7.17 2.09 -9.31
C LEU A 35 5.84 2.82 -9.18
N TYR A 36 5.20 2.71 -8.01
CA TYR A 36 3.98 3.45 -7.70
C TYR A 36 4.27 4.59 -6.73
N MET A 37 3.93 5.82 -7.16
CA MET A 37 3.98 6.99 -6.28
C MET A 37 2.77 7.00 -5.36
N LEU A 38 2.99 7.16 -4.06
CA LEU A 38 1.94 7.18 -3.05
C LEU A 38 1.66 8.60 -2.56
N GLY A 39 0.42 9.04 -2.67
CA GLY A 39 -0.06 10.26 -2.03
C GLY A 39 -0.29 10.01 -0.54
N THR A 40 0.78 10.04 0.26
CA THR A 40 0.72 9.72 1.70
C THR A 40 -0.25 10.63 2.45
N ASP A 41 -0.29 11.92 2.11
CA ASP A 41 -1.21 12.89 2.73
C ASP A 41 -2.68 12.53 2.50
N THR A 42 -3.00 12.08 1.27
CA THR A 42 -4.34 11.65 0.86
C THR A 42 -4.72 10.37 1.58
N ILE A 43 -3.81 9.39 1.62
CA ILE A 43 -4.03 8.13 2.35
C ILE A 43 -4.27 8.39 3.83
N LYS A 44 -3.43 9.21 4.48
CA LYS A 44 -3.59 9.59 5.90
C LYS A 44 -4.94 10.26 6.13
N THR A 45 -5.35 11.17 5.26
CA THR A 45 -6.67 11.82 5.34
C THR A 45 -7.81 10.80 5.27
N THR A 46 -7.74 9.85 4.34
CA THR A 46 -8.75 8.78 4.24
C THR A 46 -8.73 7.86 5.46
N LEU A 47 -7.56 7.44 5.94
CA LEU A 47 -7.43 6.57 7.11
C LEU A 47 -7.97 7.25 8.38
N PHE A 48 -7.61 8.50 8.63
CA PHE A 48 -8.13 9.26 9.77
C PHE A 48 -9.64 9.54 9.65
N GLY A 49 -10.17 9.69 8.44
CA GLY A 49 -11.62 9.74 8.21
C GLY A 49 -12.30 8.43 8.61
N LYS A 50 -11.70 7.28 8.27
CA LYS A 50 -12.21 5.95 8.63
C LYS A 50 -12.07 5.63 10.11
N LEU A 51 -11.01 6.10 10.76
CA LEU A 51 -10.78 5.95 12.21
C LEU A 51 -11.86 6.63 13.07
N ARG A 52 -12.55 7.65 12.52
CA ARG A 52 -13.64 8.34 13.22
C ARG A 52 -14.96 7.57 13.16
N LEU A 53 -15.05 6.54 12.33
CA LEU A 53 -16.25 5.72 12.21
C LEU A 53 -16.15 4.60 13.25
N GLU A 54 -17.06 4.61 14.23
CA GLU A 54 -17.11 3.57 15.26
C GLU A 54 -17.66 2.26 14.68
N ASN A 55 -18.79 2.34 13.97
CA ASN A 55 -19.48 1.20 13.41
C ASN A 55 -19.95 1.47 11.97
N GLY A 56 -20.13 0.39 11.22
CA GLY A 56 -20.72 0.43 9.89
C GLY A 56 -19.73 0.39 8.73
N PRO A 57 -20.24 0.47 7.49
CA PRO A 57 -19.44 0.23 6.29
C PRO A 57 -18.31 1.25 6.16
N GLY A 58 -17.09 0.75 6.05
CA GLY A 58 -15.91 1.56 5.82
C GLY A 58 -15.17 2.00 7.08
N ASN A 59 -15.58 1.55 8.27
CA ASN A 59 -14.74 1.59 9.47
C ASN A 59 -13.47 0.74 9.30
N LEU A 60 -12.50 0.92 10.19
CA LEU A 60 -11.32 0.07 10.27
C LEU A 60 -11.54 -0.98 11.35
N ASN A 61 -11.37 -2.24 10.99
CA ASN A 61 -11.42 -3.34 11.94
C ASN A 61 -10.00 -3.62 12.47
N PHE A 62 -9.87 -3.69 13.78
CA PHE A 62 -8.61 -4.01 14.45
C PHE A 62 -8.71 -5.40 15.07
N GLY A 63 -7.63 -6.18 14.94
CA GLY A 63 -7.54 -7.48 15.59
C GLY A 63 -7.32 -7.35 17.10
N LEU A 64 -7.49 -8.45 17.83
CA LEU A 64 -7.32 -8.50 19.29
C LEU A 64 -5.92 -8.13 19.77
N ALA A 65 -4.91 -8.20 18.88
CA ALA A 65 -3.53 -7.84 19.18
C ALA A 65 -3.25 -6.33 19.10
N ALA A 66 -4.22 -5.50 18.70
CA ALA A 66 -4.04 -4.05 18.66
C ALA A 66 -4.15 -3.47 20.08
N ASP A 67 -3.00 -3.14 20.65
CA ASP A 67 -2.88 -2.58 21.99
C ASP A 67 -2.89 -1.04 21.98
N THR A 68 -2.79 -0.43 23.18
CA THR A 68 -2.77 1.02 23.31
C THR A 68 -1.56 1.65 22.62
N GLU A 69 -0.40 1.00 22.64
CA GLU A 69 0.80 1.49 21.94
C GLU A 69 0.56 1.55 20.43
N TYR A 70 -0.04 0.52 19.85
CA TYR A 70 -0.42 0.49 18.44
C TYR A 70 -1.29 1.69 18.07
N PHE A 71 -2.32 2.01 18.86
CA PHE A 71 -3.19 3.16 18.59
C PHE A 71 -2.49 4.51 18.79
N GLN A 72 -1.57 4.62 19.74
CA GLN A 72 -0.74 5.81 19.91
C GLN A 72 0.17 6.04 18.70
N GLN A 73 0.78 4.98 18.18
CA GLN A 73 1.63 5.04 16.98
C GLN A 73 0.80 5.26 15.70
N LEU A 74 -0.38 4.66 15.60
CA LEU A 74 -1.31 4.85 14.48
C LEU A 74 -1.81 6.30 14.39
N THR A 75 -1.97 6.95 15.54
CA THR A 75 -2.41 8.36 15.64
C THR A 75 -1.26 9.32 15.95
N SER A 76 -0.03 8.93 15.61
CA SER A 76 1.21 9.68 15.89
C SER A 76 1.32 11.00 15.14
N GLU A 77 0.56 11.19 14.07
CA GLU A 77 0.51 12.42 13.29
C GLU A 77 -0.83 13.15 13.46
N ARG A 78 -0.80 14.46 13.23
CA ARG A 78 -1.99 15.30 13.19
C ARG A 78 -1.94 16.28 12.03
N GLN A 79 -3.12 16.66 11.54
CA GLN A 79 -3.21 17.70 10.53
C GLN A 79 -3.12 19.08 11.18
N LYS A 80 -2.24 19.94 10.66
CA LYS A 80 -2.07 21.35 11.06
C LYS A 80 -2.32 22.25 9.85
N LEU A 81 -3.01 23.36 10.07
CA LEU A 81 -3.17 24.41 9.07
C LEU A 81 -1.98 25.38 9.16
N VAL A 82 -1.30 25.60 8.04
CA VAL A 82 -0.15 26.48 7.91
C VAL A 82 -0.38 27.40 6.71
N TYR A 83 -0.16 28.69 6.90
CA TYR A 83 -0.26 29.68 5.84
C TYR A 83 1.05 29.73 5.05
N ARG A 84 0.97 29.62 3.72
CA ARG A 84 2.11 29.81 2.82
C ARG A 84 1.67 30.76 1.72
N GLY A 85 2.32 31.92 1.60
CA GLY A 85 1.93 32.96 0.64
C GLY A 85 0.48 33.42 0.81
N GLY A 86 0.02 33.59 2.06
CA GLY A 86 -1.35 34.00 2.37
C GLY A 86 -2.43 32.91 2.22
N MET A 87 -2.13 31.76 1.60
CA MET A 87 -3.09 30.69 1.42
C MET A 87 -3.02 29.63 2.54
N PRO A 88 -4.17 29.24 3.15
CA PRO A 88 -4.21 28.21 4.18
C PRO A 88 -3.92 26.84 3.55
N THR A 89 -2.88 26.16 4.05
CA THR A 89 -2.50 24.83 3.57
C THR A 89 -2.47 23.84 4.71
N ARG A 90 -3.17 22.71 4.55
CA ARG A 90 -3.14 21.61 5.52
C ARG A 90 -1.88 20.77 5.32
N ILE A 91 -1.15 20.50 6.41
CA ILE A 91 0.03 19.64 6.43
C ILE A 91 -0.11 18.61 7.55
N TRP A 92 0.47 17.42 7.35
CA TRP A 92 0.61 16.43 8.40
C TRP A 92 1.90 16.69 9.20
N VAL A 93 1.77 16.72 10.52
CA VAL A 93 2.88 16.95 11.44
C VAL A 93 2.91 15.85 12.49
N ARG A 94 4.09 15.26 12.69
CA ARG A 94 4.31 14.24 13.72
C ARG A 94 4.27 14.87 15.11
N LYS A 95 3.60 14.20 16.06
CA LYS A 95 3.62 14.57 17.48
C LYS A 95 5.04 14.40 18.02
N ALA A 96 5.45 15.28 18.92
CA ALA A 96 6.79 15.21 19.52
C ALA A 96 6.99 13.85 20.21
N SER A 97 8.17 13.24 20.00
CA SER A 97 8.55 11.94 20.56
C SER A 97 7.68 10.72 20.19
N ALA A 98 6.73 10.86 19.25
CA ALA A 98 5.89 9.74 18.83
C ALA A 98 6.55 8.88 17.74
N ARG A 99 6.50 7.55 17.91
CA ARG A 99 6.81 6.57 16.87
C ARG A 99 5.63 6.47 15.89
N ALA A 100 5.90 6.26 14.60
CA ALA A 100 4.90 6.28 13.53
C ALA A 100 4.88 4.99 12.70
N GLU A 101 5.54 3.93 13.16
CA GLU A 101 5.70 2.69 12.41
C GLU A 101 4.34 2.05 12.08
N CYS A 102 3.41 2.04 13.04
CA CYS A 102 2.05 1.54 12.83
C CYS A 102 1.28 2.38 11.80
N LEU A 103 1.44 3.71 11.81
CA LEU A 103 0.81 4.59 10.83
C LEU A 103 1.37 4.35 9.42
N ASP A 104 2.70 4.24 9.29
CA ASP A 104 3.34 3.98 8.00
C ASP A 104 2.96 2.59 7.47
N CYS A 105 2.88 1.58 8.35
CA CYS A 105 2.37 0.26 8.01
C CYS A 105 0.92 0.33 7.48
N ALA A 106 0.03 1.05 8.17
CA ALA A 106 -1.36 1.24 7.72
C ALA A 106 -1.45 1.97 6.38
N VAL A 107 -0.61 2.98 6.14
CA VAL A 107 -0.51 3.69 4.86
C VAL A 107 -0.12 2.73 3.74
N TYR A 108 0.88 1.86 3.97
CA TYR A 108 1.31 0.89 2.97
C TYR A 108 0.31 -0.24 2.76
N ALA A 109 -0.33 -0.72 3.82
CA ALA A 109 -1.42 -1.71 3.72
C ALA A 109 -2.58 -1.16 2.88
N TYR A 110 -2.98 0.10 3.11
CA TYR A 110 -4.01 0.76 2.31
C TYR A 110 -3.59 0.93 0.85
N ALA A 111 -2.33 1.29 0.59
CA ALA A 111 -1.81 1.39 -0.78
C ALA A 111 -1.80 0.03 -1.50
N ALA A 112 -1.37 -1.02 -0.81
CA ALA A 112 -1.39 -2.39 -1.32
C ALA A 112 -2.82 -2.85 -1.62
N PHE A 113 -3.75 -2.58 -0.71
CA PHE A 113 -5.18 -2.84 -0.92
C PHE A 113 -5.70 -2.12 -2.16
N GLN A 114 -5.42 -0.81 -2.31
CA GLN A 114 -5.87 -0.03 -3.47
C GLN A 114 -5.32 -0.57 -4.81
N LEU A 115 -4.15 -1.20 -4.81
CA LEU A 115 -3.60 -1.85 -6.00
C LEU A 115 -4.18 -3.24 -6.23
N TYR A 116 -4.46 -3.98 -5.16
CA TYR A 116 -5.09 -5.29 -5.22
C TYR A 116 -6.50 -5.18 -5.81
N ILE A 117 -7.32 -4.24 -5.31
CA ILE A 117 -8.70 -4.05 -5.79
C ILE A 117 -8.79 -3.65 -7.26
N ARG A 118 -7.74 -3.06 -7.85
CA ARG A 118 -7.72 -2.73 -9.30
C ARG A 118 -7.82 -3.96 -10.19
N ARG A 119 -7.48 -5.14 -9.66
CA ARG A 119 -7.52 -6.41 -10.39
C ARG A 119 -8.84 -7.16 -10.18
N LEU A 120 -9.70 -6.69 -9.29
CA LEU A 120 -10.93 -7.37 -8.91
C LEU A 120 -12.14 -6.72 -9.58
N PRO A 121 -13.20 -7.50 -9.86
CA PRO A 121 -14.46 -6.96 -10.36
C PRO A 121 -15.12 -6.13 -9.26
N LYS A 122 -15.18 -4.80 -9.41
CA LYS A 122 -15.59 -3.87 -8.34
C LYS A 122 -16.96 -4.18 -7.72
N LEU A 123 -17.92 -4.62 -8.54
CA LEU A 123 -19.30 -4.85 -8.12
C LEU A 123 -19.41 -6.06 -7.18
N THR A 124 -18.83 -7.19 -7.58
CA THR A 124 -18.91 -8.48 -6.86
C THR A 124 -17.69 -8.75 -6.00
N MET A 125 -16.76 -7.80 -5.89
CA MET A 125 -15.48 -7.99 -5.20
C MET A 125 -15.68 -8.51 -3.76
N TRP A 126 -16.56 -7.88 -3.00
CA TRP A 126 -16.76 -8.20 -1.58
C TRP A 126 -17.47 -9.54 -1.38
N GLU A 127 -18.43 -9.85 -2.25
CA GLU A 127 -19.12 -11.15 -2.25
C GLU A 127 -18.14 -12.28 -2.54
N ASN A 128 -17.34 -12.16 -3.60
CA ASN A 128 -16.30 -13.13 -3.94
C ASN A 128 -15.25 -13.31 -2.82
N LEU A 129 -14.89 -12.22 -2.13
CA LEU A 129 -13.95 -12.30 -1.00
C LEU A 129 -14.58 -12.94 0.23
N ARG A 130 -15.87 -12.69 0.49
CA ARG A 130 -16.63 -13.30 1.57
C ARG A 130 -16.79 -14.80 1.34
N GLU A 131 -17.21 -15.20 0.15
CA GLU A 131 -17.37 -16.61 -0.22
C GLU A 131 -16.04 -17.37 -0.10
N LYS A 132 -14.92 -16.76 -0.49
CA LYS A 132 -13.58 -17.34 -0.28
C LYS A 132 -13.20 -17.52 1.19
N LEU A 133 -13.63 -16.60 2.04
CA LEU A 133 -13.40 -16.68 3.48
C LEU A 133 -14.27 -17.79 4.10
N GLU A 134 -15.54 -17.86 3.74
CA GLU A 134 -16.52 -18.83 4.24
C GLU A 134 -16.25 -20.25 3.77
N SER A 135 -15.81 -20.42 2.51
CA SER A 135 -15.40 -21.72 1.96
C SER A 135 -14.11 -22.27 2.59
N GLY A 136 -13.46 -21.52 3.50
CA GLY A 136 -12.31 -22.00 4.25
C GLY A 136 -11.10 -22.29 3.37
N ASP A 137 -10.97 -21.58 2.24
CA ASP A 137 -9.92 -21.78 1.26
C ASP A 137 -8.55 -21.34 1.81
N ASN A 138 -7.99 -22.14 2.72
CA ASN A 138 -6.65 -22.03 3.28
C ASN A 138 -5.58 -22.52 2.30
N ARG A 139 -5.78 -22.31 0.98
CA ARG A 139 -4.74 -22.59 0.00
C ARG A 139 -3.49 -21.79 0.42
N PRO A 140 -2.37 -22.45 0.74
CA PRO A 140 -1.18 -21.74 1.18
C PRO A 140 -0.80 -20.73 0.10
N LEU A 141 -0.43 -19.51 0.53
CA LEU A 141 0.11 -18.50 -0.37
C LEU A 141 1.20 -19.20 -1.20
N LYS A 142 0.95 -19.36 -2.51
CA LYS A 142 1.91 -20.00 -3.40
C LYS A 142 3.16 -19.13 -3.44
N SER A 143 4.10 -19.39 -2.53
CA SER A 143 5.47 -18.92 -2.68
C SER A 143 5.93 -19.53 -4.00
N ARG A 144 6.12 -18.66 -5.00
CA ARG A 144 6.43 -19.10 -6.35
C ARG A 144 7.92 -19.46 -6.43
N THR A 145 8.37 -20.44 -5.66
CA THR A 145 9.57 -21.21 -5.98
C THR A 145 9.20 -22.13 -7.14
N LYS A 146 9.17 -21.58 -8.36
CA LYS A 146 9.34 -22.45 -9.52
C LYS A 146 10.79 -22.94 -9.47
N PRO A 147 11.07 -24.26 -9.39
CA PRO A 147 12.43 -24.73 -9.59
C PRO A 147 12.91 -24.21 -10.94
N SER A 148 14.07 -23.54 -10.96
CA SER A 148 14.73 -23.21 -12.22
C SER A 148 14.97 -24.52 -12.97
N LYS A 149 14.59 -24.59 -14.25
CA LYS A 149 14.99 -25.72 -15.09
C LYS A 149 16.52 -25.82 -15.02
N PRO A 150 17.10 -27.01 -14.74
CA PRO A 150 18.56 -27.15 -14.77
C PRO A 150 19.04 -26.75 -16.16
N ALA A 151 20.08 -25.91 -16.22
CA ALA A 151 20.73 -25.57 -17.48
C ALA A 151 21.24 -26.87 -18.10
N GLN A 152 20.89 -27.15 -19.36
CA GLN A 152 21.45 -28.29 -20.08
C GLN A 152 22.97 -28.10 -20.15
N SER A 153 23.73 -29.04 -19.60
CA SER A 153 25.18 -29.05 -19.64
C SER A 153 25.62 -29.11 -21.10
N PHE A 154 26.34 -28.08 -21.57
CA PHE A 154 26.85 -27.99 -22.95
C PHE A 154 28.09 -28.87 -23.21
N VAL A 155 28.42 -29.80 -22.31
CA VAL A 155 29.59 -30.65 -22.48
C VAL A 155 29.15 -31.96 -23.11
N ASN A 156 29.10 -31.99 -24.45
CA ASN A 156 29.19 -33.26 -25.17
C ASN A 156 30.67 -33.65 -25.28
N SER A 157 30.91 -34.91 -24.90
CA SER A 157 32.15 -35.69 -25.00
C SER A 157 33.13 -35.27 -26.10
N TRP A 158 34.39 -35.06 -25.70
CA TRP A 158 35.55 -35.23 -26.57
C TRP A 158 35.91 -36.71 -26.69
#